data_AF-A0A7I7UNE4-F1
#
_entry.id   AF-A0A7I7UNE4-F1
#
_cell.length_a   1.000
_cell.length_b   1.000
_cell.length_c   1.000
_cell.angle_alpha   90.00
_cell.angle_beta   90.00
_cell.angle_gamma   90.00
#
_symmetry.space_group_name_H-M   'P 1'
#
loop_
_entity.id
_entity.type
_entity.pdbx_description
1 polymer ?
#
loop_
_entity_poly.entity_id
_entity_poly.type
_entity_poly.pdbx_seq_one_letter_code
_entity_poly.pdbx_strand_id
1 'polypeptide(L)'
;MAKELSDACGGLCTPALRAPAGQPLTGRQREVVELVVAGLSNREIAERLVMSVRGVEGHVYRACQRVSVSTREELAAIARKGPATGLESARAGY
;
A
#
# COMPACT_ATOMS: atom_id res chain seq x y z
N MET A 1 9.34 -27.43 -11.40
CA MET A 1 7.90 -27.27 -11.66
C MET A 1 7.19 -27.03 -10.33
N ALA A 2 6.28 -26.04 -10.33
CA ALA A 2 5.07 -25.89 -9.49
C ALA A 2 5.23 -26.11 -7.96
N LYS A 3 5.35 -25.06 -7.15
CA LYS A 3 4.25 -24.23 -6.61
C LYS A 3 3.26 -25.06 -5.78
N GLU A 4 3.65 -25.28 -4.53
CA GLU A 4 2.81 -25.81 -3.45
C GLU A 4 1.57 -24.93 -3.27
N LEU A 5 0.42 -25.55 -3.55
CA LEU A 5 -0.91 -25.12 -3.16
C LEU A 5 -1.19 -25.71 -1.78
N SER A 6 -1.62 -24.88 -0.84
CA SER A 6 -2.83 -25.11 -0.02
C SER A 6 -2.84 -24.05 1.08
N ASP A 7 -3.92 -23.28 1.19
CA ASP A 7 -4.70 -23.41 2.41
C ASP A 7 -6.17 -23.09 2.14
N ALA A 8 -7.00 -23.88 2.78
CA ALA A 8 -8.28 -24.33 2.28
C ALA A 8 -9.45 -23.41 2.67
N CYS A 9 -10.51 -23.56 1.88
CA CYS A 9 -11.80 -22.92 2.03
C CYS A 9 -12.50 -23.32 3.35
N GLY A 10 -12.90 -22.35 4.15
CA GLY A 10 -13.65 -22.54 5.39
C GLY A 10 -14.38 -21.27 5.83
N GLY A 11 -15.49 -20.96 5.16
CA GLY A 11 -16.40 -19.87 5.55
C GLY A 11 -16.53 -18.78 4.48
N LEU A 12 -17.74 -18.60 3.95
CA LEU A 12 -18.12 -17.46 3.11
C LEU A 12 -18.20 -16.18 3.97
N CYS A 13 -17.05 -15.76 4.46
CA CYS A 13 -16.75 -14.43 4.95
C CYS A 13 -15.42 -14.10 4.30
N THR A 14 -15.43 -13.77 3.01
CA THR A 14 -14.19 -13.42 2.32
C THR A 14 -13.51 -12.32 3.14
N PRO A 15 -12.28 -12.53 3.66
CA PRO A 15 -11.54 -11.50 4.36
C PRO A 15 -11.28 -10.27 3.46
N ALA A 16 -11.55 -10.38 2.16
CA ALA A 16 -11.64 -9.28 1.21
C ALA A 16 -12.63 -8.18 1.63
N LEU A 17 -13.72 -8.50 2.36
CA LEU A 17 -14.72 -7.53 2.83
C LEU A 17 -14.43 -7.01 4.25
N ARG A 18 -13.53 -7.66 5.00
CA ARG A 18 -13.23 -7.33 6.40
C ARG A 18 -11.80 -6.87 6.62
N ALA A 19 -11.11 -6.44 5.56
CA ALA A 19 -9.84 -5.76 5.71
C ALA A 19 -10.11 -4.32 6.16
N PRO A 20 -9.85 -3.96 7.44
CA PRO A 20 -9.79 -2.55 7.80
C PRO A 20 -8.68 -1.92 6.96
N ALA A 21 -9.01 -0.90 6.18
CA ALA A 21 -8.08 -0.01 5.47
C ALA A 21 -6.73 -0.64 5.05
N GLY A 22 -6.73 -1.34 3.92
CA GLY A 22 -5.54 -1.54 3.12
C GLY A 22 -4.51 -2.57 3.63
N GLN A 23 -3.97 -3.37 2.71
CA GLN A 23 -2.93 -4.32 3.02
C GLN A 23 -1.61 -3.57 3.29
N PRO A 24 -0.78 -3.98 4.27
CA PRO A 24 0.46 -3.28 4.56
C PRO A 24 1.38 -3.21 3.33
N LEU A 25 2.04 -2.07 3.16
CA LEU A 25 3.03 -1.87 2.11
C LEU A 25 4.21 -2.84 2.29
N THR A 26 4.73 -3.38 1.18
CA THR A 26 5.99 -4.14 1.22
C THR A 26 7.16 -3.20 1.52
N GLY A 27 8.30 -3.74 1.97
CA GLY A 27 9.50 -2.93 2.26
C GLY A 27 9.88 -2.00 1.11
N ARG A 28 9.93 -2.54 -0.12
CA ARG A 28 10.24 -1.75 -1.31
C ARG A 28 9.19 -0.69 -1.64
N GLN A 29 7.91 -0.97 -1.38
CA GLN A 29 6.86 0.04 -1.56
C GLN A 29 6.97 1.15 -0.52
N ARG A 30 7.35 0.81 0.71
CA ARG A 30 7.57 1.79 1.78
C ARG A 30 8.71 2.74 1.44
N GLU A 31 9.86 2.23 0.98
CA GLU A 31 10.99 3.06 0.52
C GLU A 31 10.55 4.05 -0.59
N VAL A 32 9.78 3.57 -1.59
CA VAL A 32 9.25 4.45 -2.65
C VAL A 32 8.31 5.50 -2.06
N VAL A 33 7.41 5.12 -1.15
CA VAL A 33 6.46 6.04 -0.51
C VAL A 33 7.17 7.09 0.34
N GLU A 34 8.22 6.73 1.07
CA GLU A 34 9.02 7.67 1.86
C GLU A 34 9.64 8.76 0.97
N LEU A 35 10.18 8.37 -0.19
CA LEU A 35 10.74 9.33 -1.14
C LEU A 35 9.64 10.17 -1.84
N VAL A 36 8.46 9.59 -2.09
CA VAL A 36 7.28 10.33 -2.57
C VAL A 36 6.84 11.38 -1.54
N VAL A 37 6.80 11.03 -0.26
CA VAL A 37 6.46 11.94 0.85
C VAL A 37 7.49 13.07 0.97
N ALA A 38 8.76 12.76 0.73
CA ALA A 38 9.85 13.73 0.66
C ALA A 38 9.79 14.65 -0.59
N GLY A 39 8.81 14.46 -1.48
CA GLY A 39 8.56 15.32 -2.63
C GLY A 39 9.35 14.97 -3.89
N LEU A 40 10.09 13.85 -3.91
CA LEU A 40 10.94 13.49 -5.06
C LEU A 40 10.13 12.99 -6.26
N SER A 41 10.40 13.48 -7.46
CA SER A 41 9.82 12.95 -8.69
C SER A 41 10.14 11.47 -8.92
N ASN A 42 9.34 10.77 -9.74
CA ASN A 42 9.61 9.36 -10.07
C ASN A 42 11.01 9.15 -10.68
N ARG A 43 11.55 10.16 -11.36
CA ARG A 43 12.90 10.15 -11.92
C ARG A 43 13.97 10.20 -10.83
N GLU A 44 13.85 11.13 -9.88
CA GLU A 44 14.79 11.22 -8.75
C GLU A 44 14.74 9.96 -7.88
N ILE A 45 13.53 9.40 -7.68
CA ILE A 45 13.36 8.12 -6.97
C ILE A 45 14.06 6.99 -7.72
N ALA A 46 13.87 6.91 -9.04
CA ALA A 46 14.49 5.90 -9.89
C ALA A 46 16.03 5.96 -9.81
N GLU A 47 16.60 7.17 -9.84
CA GLU A 47 18.03 7.40 -9.69
C GLU A 47 18.55 6.97 -8.30
N ARG A 48 17.86 7.36 -7.22
CA ARG A 48 18.25 6.98 -5.84
C ARG A 48 18.14 5.49 -5.56
N LEU A 49 17.11 4.87 -6.10
CA LEU A 49 16.80 3.46 -5.86
C LEU A 49 17.43 2.52 -6.91
N VAL A 50 18.22 3.06 -7.84
CA VAL A 50 18.90 2.35 -8.94
C VAL A 50 17.92 1.45 -9.70
N MET A 51 16.82 2.03 -10.17
CA MET A 51 15.77 1.32 -10.91
C MET A 51 15.19 2.19 -12.03
N SER A 52 14.33 1.62 -12.88
CA SER A 52 13.69 2.38 -13.95
C SER A 52 12.53 3.23 -13.44
N VAL A 53 12.26 4.36 -14.11
CA VAL A 53 11.09 5.22 -13.84
C VAL A 53 9.78 4.43 -13.91
N ARG A 54 9.63 3.57 -14.94
CA ARG A 54 8.49 2.66 -15.08
C ARG A 54 8.35 1.68 -13.91
N GLY A 55 9.48 1.25 -13.32
CA GLY A 55 9.50 0.44 -12.11
C GLY A 55 8.94 1.21 -10.92
N VAL A 56 9.37 2.46 -10.72
CA VAL A 56 8.87 3.35 -9.68
C VAL A 56 7.36 3.58 -9.83
N GLU A 57 6.88 3.90 -11.04
CA GLU A 57 5.45 4.07 -11.33
C GLU A 57 4.64 2.83 -10.95
N GLY A 58 5.15 1.64 -11.29
CA GLY A 58 4.52 0.38 -10.89
C GLY A 58 4.50 0.16 -9.36
N HIS A 59 5.54 0.60 -8.65
CA HIS A 59 5.57 0.56 -7.19
C HIS A 59 4.56 1.53 -6.57
N VAL A 60 4.49 2.77 -7.06
CA VAL A 60 3.52 3.79 -6.63
C VAL A 60 2.09 3.29 -6.88
N TYR A 61 1.80 2.78 -8.07
CA TYR A 61 0.48 2.25 -8.41
C TYR A 61 0.05 1.10 -7.49
N ARG A 62 0.94 0.13 -7.23
CA ARG A 62 0.63 -0.97 -6.30
C ARG A 62 0.55 -0.52 -4.84
N ALA A 63 1.26 0.55 -4.46
CA ALA A 63 1.15 1.14 -3.13
C ALA A 63 -0.22 1.85 -2.98
N CYS A 64 -0.64 2.61 -3.99
CA CYS A 64 -1.96 3.25 -4.06
C CYS A 64 -3.09 2.23 -3.89
N GLN A 65 -3.06 1.13 -4.67
CA GLN A 65 -4.04 0.06 -4.55
C GLN A 65 -4.06 -0.59 -3.17
N ARG A 66 -2.90 -0.71 -2.51
CA ARG A 66 -2.81 -1.31 -1.18
C ARG A 66 -3.44 -0.45 -0.09
N VAL A 67 -3.37 0.87 -0.22
CA VAL A 67 -3.94 1.82 0.76
C VAL A 67 -5.26 2.45 0.30
N SER A 68 -5.83 1.91 -0.79
CA SER A 68 -7.10 2.35 -1.38
C SER A 68 -7.14 3.84 -1.75
N VAL A 69 -6.06 4.35 -2.35
CA VAL A 69 -6.00 5.70 -2.94
C VAL A 69 -5.78 5.61 -4.45
N SER A 70 -6.09 6.70 -5.14
CA SER A 70 -5.98 6.77 -6.60
C SER A 70 -4.77 7.58 -7.05
N THR A 71 -4.31 8.53 -6.24
CA THR A 71 -3.25 9.46 -6.63
C THR A 71 -1.99 9.35 -5.77
N ARG A 72 -0.88 9.79 -6.35
CA ARG A 72 0.41 9.89 -5.65
C ARG A 72 0.33 10.92 -4.52
N GLU A 73 -0.46 11.97 -4.71
CA GLU A 73 -0.68 13.04 -3.73
C GLU A 73 -1.49 12.52 -2.53
N GLU A 74 -2.54 11.74 -2.78
CA GLU A 74 -3.31 11.05 -1.75
C GLU A 74 -2.44 10.05 -0.98
N LEU A 75 -1.63 9.27 -1.70
CA LEU A 75 -0.66 8.35 -1.10
C LEU A 75 0.30 9.08 -0.16
N ALA A 76 0.84 10.23 -0.60
CA ALA A 76 1.71 11.07 0.23
C ALA A 76 0.96 11.67 1.43
N ALA A 77 -0.28 12.09 1.26
CA ALA A 77 -1.11 12.65 2.32
C ALA A 77 -1.41 11.62 3.42
N ILE A 78 -1.80 10.40 3.05
CA ILE A 78 -2.02 9.30 4.00
C ILE A 78 -0.72 8.91 4.70
N ALA A 79 0.38 8.77 3.96
CA ALA A 79 1.66 8.40 4.54
C ALA A 79 2.18 9.45 5.56
N ARG A 80 1.95 10.74 5.32
CA ARG A 80 2.26 11.82 6.28
C ARG A 80 1.39 11.79 7.54
N LYS A 81 0.12 11.38 7.41
CA LYS A 81 -0.81 11.24 8.55
C LYS A 81 -0.41 10.10 9.49
N GLY A 82 0.60 9.31 9.11
CA GLY A 82 0.93 8.03 9.74
C GLY A 82 -0.07 6.96 9.30
N PRO A 83 0.23 5.65 9.44
CA PRO A 83 -0.81 4.65 9.29
C PRO A 83 -1.95 5.05 10.21
N ALA A 84 -3.14 5.32 9.63
CA ALA A 84 -4.37 5.41 10.39
C ALA A 84 -4.51 4.05 11.07
N THR A 85 -3.95 3.96 12.28
CA THR A 85 -3.93 2.77 13.09
C THR A 85 -5.41 2.53 13.35
N GLY A 86 -5.94 1.42 12.83
CA GLY A 86 -7.37 1.15 12.82
C GLY A 86 -8.00 1.14 14.21
N LEU A 87 -8.40 2.33 14.68
CA LEU A 87 -9.02 2.57 15.98
C LEU A 87 -10.21 3.55 15.87
N GLU A 88 -10.94 3.52 14.75
CA GLU A 88 -12.26 4.16 14.62
C GLU A 88 -13.32 3.16 14.12
N SER A 89 -13.43 1.99 14.76
CA SER A 89 -14.56 1.07 14.53
C SER A 89 -15.11 0.44 15.81
N ALA A 90 -14.90 1.07 16.96
CA ALA A 90 -15.48 0.62 18.23
C ALA A 90 -16.07 1.79 19.01
N ARG A 91 -17.09 2.46 18.47
CA ARG A 91 -18.16 3.13 19.26
C ARG A 91 -19.24 3.73 18.36
N ALA A 92 -20.23 2.93 18.04
CA ALA A 92 -21.63 3.33 17.98
C ALA A 92 -22.49 2.05 17.99
N GLY A 93 -22.36 1.31 19.08
CA GLY A 93 -23.41 0.41 19.55
C GLY A 93 -24.01 1.05 20.80
N TYR A 94 -25.13 1.74 20.62
CA TYR A 94 -26.25 1.77 21.55
C TYR A 94 -27.50 2.24 20.80
#